data_AF-A0A6V7KEP6-F1
#
_entry.id   AF-A0A6V7KEP6-F1
#
_cell.length_a   1.000
_cell.length_b   1.000
_cell.length_c   1.000
_cell.angle_alpha   90.00
_cell.angle_beta   90.00
_cell.angle_gamma   90.00
#
_symmetry.space_group_name_H-M   'P 1'
#
loop_
_entity.id
_entity.type
_entity.pdbx_description
1 polymer ?
#
loop_
_entity_poly.entity_id
_entity_poly.type
_entity_poly.pdbx_seq_one_letter_code
_entity_poly.pdbx_strand_id
1 'polypeptide(L)' 'AEVLASDHPFVKTRPLSEATQMSRAKARKSAEFLQPYRSRPETCAALARRLVTGALGVRLATARQEREHEKIVLREAK' A
#
# COMPACT_ATOMS: atom_id res chain seq x y z
N ALA A 1 7.86 2.71 -16.09
CA ALA A 1 9.00 1.80 -16.35
C ALA A 1 10.32 2.26 -15.74
N GLU A 2 10.40 3.51 -15.26
CA GLU A 2 11.60 4.15 -14.70
C GLU A 2 12.24 3.39 -13.52
N VAL A 3 11.42 2.80 -12.63
CA VAL A 3 11.89 2.04 -11.45
C VAL A 3 12.72 0.79 -11.82
N LEU A 4 12.49 0.19 -12.99
CA LEU A 4 13.27 -0.98 -13.43
C LEU A 4 14.63 -0.59 -14.03
N ALA A 5 14.78 0.67 -14.44
CA ALA A 5 16.00 1.20 -15.05
C ALA A 5 16.97 1.83 -14.04
N SER A 6 16.52 2.05 -12.80
CA SER A 6 17.37 2.56 -11.72
C SER A 6 18.11 1.41 -11.01
N ASP A 7 19.36 1.66 -10.63
CA ASP A 7 20.12 0.74 -9.78
C ASP A 7 19.61 0.76 -8.34
N HIS A 8 19.29 -0.44 -7.83
CA HIS A 8 18.81 -0.63 -6.46
C HIS A 8 19.85 -1.42 -5.64
N PRO A 9 20.39 -0.87 -4.54
CA PRO A 9 21.49 -1.51 -3.80
C PRO A 9 21.12 -2.87 -3.17
N PHE A 10 19.83 -3.12 -2.97
CA PHE A 10 19.33 -4.34 -2.33
C PHE A 10 18.46 -5.21 -3.25
N VAL A 11 18.29 -4.85 -4.53
CA VAL A 11 17.40 -5.57 -5.44
C VAL A 11 18.08 -5.77 -6.79
N LYS A 12 18.17 -7.02 -7.24
CA LYS A 12 18.61 -7.36 -8.59
C LYS A 12 17.41 -7.35 -9.53
N THR A 13 17.40 -6.42 -10.48
CA THR A 13 16.41 -6.38 -11.56
C THR A 13 16.95 -7.13 -12.78
N ARG A 14 16.08 -7.86 -13.49
CA ARG A 14 16.39 -8.59 -14.73
C ARG A 14 15.21 -8.52 -15.69
N PRO A 15 15.43 -8.57 -17.02
CA PRO A 15 14.35 -8.57 -17.99
C PRO A 15 13.51 -9.86 -17.90
N LEU A 16 12.24 -9.76 -18.27
CA LEU A 16 11.31 -10.90 -18.21
C LEU A 16 11.71 -12.06 -19.15
N SER A 17 12.54 -11.78 -20.17
CA SER A 17 13.13 -12.79 -21.05
C SER A 17 14.00 -13.80 -20.30
N GLU A 18 14.68 -13.37 -19.23
CA GLU A 18 15.56 -14.20 -18.39
C GLU A 18 14.81 -14.91 -17.27
N ALA A 19 13.50 -14.66 -17.12
CA ALA A 19 12.71 -15.23 -16.04
C ALA A 19 12.34 -16.71 -16.27
N THR A 20 12.12 -17.43 -15.18
CA THR A 20 11.62 -18.82 -15.22
C THR A 20 10.30 -18.91 -15.97
N GLN A 21 9.99 -20.09 -16.53
CA GLN A 21 8.75 -20.31 -17.28
C GLN A 21 7.50 -20.00 -16.44
N MET A 22 7.48 -20.39 -15.16
CA MET A 22 6.41 -20.06 -14.22
C MET A 22 6.25 -18.55 -14.02
N SER A 23 7.37 -17.83 -13.87
CA SER A 23 7.36 -16.37 -13.70
C SER A 23 6.82 -15.67 -14.95
N ARG A 24 7.26 -16.09 -16.14
CA ARG A 24 6.74 -15.58 -17.43
C ARG A 24 5.25 -15.82 -17.60
N ALA A 25 4.76 -17.01 -17.24
CA ALA A 25 3.34 -17.34 -17.29
C ALA A 25 2.52 -16.47 -16.32
N LYS A 26 3.01 -16.26 -15.09
CA LYS A 26 2.39 -15.38 -14.09
C LYS A 26 2.34 -13.92 -14.56
N ALA A 27 3.43 -13.40 -15.12
CA ALA A 27 3.48 -12.04 -15.64
C ALA A 27 2.49 -11.83 -16.80
N ARG A 28 2.35 -12.78 -17.72
CA ARG A 28 1.35 -12.68 -18.81
C ARG A 28 -0.08 -12.61 -18.29
N LYS A 29 -0.41 -13.40 -17.27
CA LYS A 29 -1.72 -13.39 -16.60
C LYS A 29 -1.95 -12.14 -15.73
N SER A 30 -0.89 -11.43 -15.35
CA SER A 30 -0.99 -10.23 -14.52
C SER A 30 -1.68 -9.06 -15.22
N ALA A 31 -1.78 -9.06 -16.56
CA ALA A 31 -2.48 -8.01 -17.32
C ALA A 31 -3.93 -7.82 -16.87
N GLU A 32 -4.62 -8.90 -16.51
CA GLU A 32 -6.00 -8.89 -15.99
C GLU A 32 -6.12 -8.29 -14.58
N PHE A 33 -5.02 -8.26 -13.82
CA PHE A 33 -4.94 -7.68 -12.47
C PHE A 33 -4.37 -6.26 -12.48
N LEU A 34 -3.81 -5.81 -13.60
CA LEU A 34 -3.16 -4.51 -13.72
C LEU A 34 -4.16 -3.39 -14.01
N GLN A 35 -5.40 -3.66 -14.41
CA GLN A 35 -6.40 -2.63 -14.68
C GLN A 35 -7.87 -3.03 -14.43
N PRO A 36 -8.72 -2.08 -14.01
CA PRO A 36 -8.38 -0.78 -13.44
C PRO A 36 -8.01 -0.97 -11.97
N TYR A 37 -6.85 -0.46 -11.57
CA TYR A 37 -6.51 -0.34 -10.14
C TYR A 37 -7.60 0.51 -9.49
N ARG A 38 -8.47 -0.10 -8.68
CA ARG A 38 -9.30 0.69 -7.77
C ARG A 38 -8.31 1.49 -6.94
N SER A 39 -8.45 2.82 -6.94
CA SER A 39 -7.66 3.68 -6.07
C SER A 39 -7.64 3.04 -4.69
N ARG A 40 -6.45 2.76 -4.16
CA ARG A 40 -6.33 2.31 -2.78
C ARG A 40 -7.14 3.31 -1.97
N PRO A 41 -8.12 2.86 -1.17
CA PRO A 41 -8.89 3.80 -0.37
C PRO A 41 -7.88 4.61 0.43
N GLU A 42 -8.02 5.93 0.36
CA GLU A 42 -7.14 6.86 1.09
C GLU A 42 -7.12 6.41 2.55
N THR A 43 -5.99 5.85 2.97
CA THR A 43 -5.88 5.30 4.32
C THR A 43 -5.76 6.49 5.25
N CYS A 44 -6.71 6.64 6.17
CA CYS A 44 -6.60 7.71 7.16
C CYS A 44 -5.32 7.52 7.99
N ALA A 45 -4.41 8.48 7.91
CA ALA A 45 -3.13 8.43 8.62
C ALA A 45 -3.32 8.32 10.14
N ALA A 46 -4.43 8.86 10.68
CA ALA A 46 -4.78 8.75 12.09
C ALA A 46 -5.18 7.31 12.47
N LEU A 47 -6.03 6.64 11.68
CA LEU A 47 -6.29 5.21 11.82
C LEU A 47 -5.01 4.36 11.79
N ALA A 48 -4.12 4.63 10.83
CA ALA A 48 -2.86 3.91 10.71
C ALA A 48 -2.00 4.05 11.98
N ARG A 49 -1.83 5.29 12.48
CA ARG A 49 -1.11 5.55 13.73
C ARG A 49 -1.72 4.79 14.91
N ARG A 50 -3.06 4.78 15.03
CA ARG A 50 -3.76 4.09 16.12
C ARG A 50 -3.53 2.59 16.11
N LEU A 51 -3.65 1.95 14.94
CA LEU A 51 -3.45 0.50 14.80
C LEU A 51 -2.04 0.10 15.24
N VAL A 52 -1.04 0.87 14.80
CA VAL A 52 0.36 0.63 15.16
C VAL A 52 0.58 0.85 16.66
N THR A 53 0.12 1.96 17.24
CA THR A 53 0.30 2.22 18.67
C THR A 53 -0.39 1.18 19.55
N GLY A 54 -1.57 0.69 19.15
CA GLY A 54 -2.26 -0.38 19.85
C GLY A 54 -1.49 -1.71 19.82
N ALA A 55 -0.94 -2.07 18.66
CA ALA A 55 -0.10 -3.25 18.52
C ALA A 55 1.21 -3.16 19.31
N LEU A 56 1.78 -1.96 19.44
CA LEU A 56 3.01 -1.69 20.20
C LEU A 56 2.77 -1.44 21.70
N GLY A 57 1.51 -1.37 22.15
CA GLY A 57 1.17 -1.09 23.55
C GLY A 57 1.49 0.35 24.00
N VAL A 58 1.71 1.27 23.06
CA VAL A 58 2.06 2.67 23.35
C VAL A 58 0.81 3.53 23.36
N ARG A 59 0.70 4.46 24.31
CA ARG A 59 -0.43 5.40 24.39
C ARG A 59 -0.24 6.56 23.43
N LEU A 60 -1.18 6.72 22.50
CA LEU A 60 -1.23 7.85 21.58
C LEU A 60 -1.88 9.07 22.27
N ALA A 61 -1.18 10.19 22.30
CA ALA A 61 -1.66 11.45 22.90
C ALA A 61 -2.63 12.23 21.98
N THR A 62 -3.49 11.54 21.21
CA THR A 62 -4.48 12.24 20.37
C THR A 62 -5.58 12.85 21.23
N ALA A 63 -5.85 14.13 21.02
CA ALA A 63 -6.96 14.84 21.65
C ALA A 63 -8.28 14.19 21.24
N ARG A 64 -9.22 14.04 22.19
CA ARG A 64 -10.54 13.44 21.96
C ARG A 64 -11.30 14.07 20.78
N GLN A 65 -11.05 15.35 20.51
CA GLN A 65 -11.64 16.09 19.40
C GLN A 65 -11.16 15.61 18.03
N GLU A 66 -9.88 15.30 17.87
CA GLU A 66 -9.34 14.75 16.61
C GLU A 66 -10.00 13.41 16.27
N ARG A 67 -10.31 12.60 17.30
CA ARG A 67 -11.03 11.33 17.16
C ARG A 67 -12.49 11.49 16.71
N GLU A 68 -13.17 12.52 17.22
CA GLU A 68 -14.55 12.82 16.83
C GLU A 68 -14.61 13.32 15.39
N HIS A 69 -13.70 14.23 15.02
CA HIS A 69 -13.59 14.76 13.67
C HIS A 69 -13.26 13.67 12.64
N GLU A 70 -12.32 12.77 12.95
CA GLU A 70 -11.97 11.64 12.08
C GLU A 70 -13.17 10.69 11.85
N LYS A 71 -13.99 10.43 12.88
CA LYS A 71 -15.19 9.60 12.74
C LYS A 71 -16.23 10.23 11.81
N ILE A 72 -16.37 11.55 11.83
CA ILE A 72 -17.29 12.28 10.95
C ILE A 72 -16.81 12.16 9.51
N VAL A 73 -15.53 12.45 9.24
CA VAL A 73 -14.93 12.33 7.91
C VAL A 73 -15.05 10.90 7.34
N LEU A 74 -14.78 9.88 8.15
CA LEU A 74 -14.91 8.48 7.73
C LEU A 74 -16.37 8.06 7.45
N ARG A 75 -17.36 8.70 8.11
CA ARG A 75 -18.79 8.45 7.89
C ARG A 75 -19.27 9.13 6.60
N GLU A 76 -18.77 10.31 6.29
CA GLU A 76 -19.09 11.05 5.06
C GLU A 76 -18.45 10.42 3.81
N ALA A 77 -17.31 9.75 3.97
CA ALA A 77 -16.60 9.07 2.89
C ALA A 77 -17.15 7.66 2.55
N LYS A 78 -18.19 7.19 3.25
CA LYS A 78 -18.76 5.84 3.13
C LYS A 78 -20.02 5.82 2.29
#